data_AF-A0A550H9K2-F1
#
_entry.id   AF-A0A550H9K2-F1
#
_cell.length_a   1.000
_cell.length_b   1.000
_cell.length_c   1.000
_cell.angle_alpha   90.00
_cell.angle_beta   90.00
_cell.angle_gamma   90.00
#
_symmetry.space_group_name_H-M   'P 1'
#
loop_
_entity.id
_entity.type
_entity.pdbx_description
1 polymer ?
#
loop_
_entity_poly.entity_id
_entity_poly.type
_entity_poly.pdbx_seq_one_letter_code
_entity_poly.pdbx_strand_id
1 'polypeptide(L)'
;MQQKTQIALKLLFATTLLAITLSLLTTETASAEVYALTGNMTLVERVGFPQIIEKDQIKPGETWTYIYNLQGGHKYHIYLVGDWVNLEKHLTDYDVYVYRARTIVMNYISSHTESAGYPEQISNDEKGWYFTPEETATYYICVRNDPKDSSMSEPAILMAIEVIEPDIYYRIEMEEPSDDYIVPESSYAFEFITDQPRITVDVTVPNRLDMYEARLYPMANIEAGVGTMIDGLITPWSPGLIGKLNKEYGGFNDDPQGYRNYEASDSCERNGDDMKIDFNSTYTDPVLYYLVLIAENGQGLVTFVLRTDFSPPNVTLINPPELVKSDEPFNLLCSITDISTITQTDFYMSTNGKQTWKKIDYSYADGVYNVTVPAQKKGTIIDYYWEATDSLGNNAKKYGQTKAMNPTLIKLVVDPSQIYGGEKVIAKGTIELSYTDLMLNYTRSGKTVQFKVTTDSDGDFIH
;
A
#
# COMPACT_ATOMS: atom_id res chain seq x y z
N MET A 1 52.75 -4.63 61.26
CA MET A 1 51.94 -3.41 60.99
C MET A 1 51.33 -3.43 59.58
N GLN A 2 52.05 -3.89 58.54
CA GLN A 2 51.55 -3.98 57.15
C GLN A 2 50.29 -4.86 56.92
N GLN A 3 50.13 -5.96 57.67
CA GLN A 3 49.01 -6.89 57.44
C GLN A 3 47.65 -6.34 57.90
N LYS A 4 47.64 -5.50 58.95
CA LYS A 4 46.40 -4.82 59.40
C LYS A 4 45.96 -3.74 58.41
N THR A 5 46.91 -3.07 57.76
CA THR A 5 46.63 -2.03 56.76
C THR A 5 46.06 -2.64 55.47
N GLN A 6 46.50 -3.83 55.07
CA GLN A 6 45.94 -4.53 53.90
C GLN A 6 44.50 -5.02 54.12
N ILE A 7 44.17 -5.46 55.33
CA ILE A 7 42.80 -5.90 55.66
C ILE A 7 41.86 -4.70 55.70
N ALA A 8 42.28 -3.58 56.29
CA ALA A 8 41.49 -2.35 56.30
C ALA A 8 41.23 -1.81 54.88
N LEU A 9 42.24 -1.86 53.99
CA LEU A 9 42.09 -1.39 52.61
C LEU A 9 41.17 -2.31 51.78
N LYS A 10 41.23 -3.63 51.98
CA LYS A 10 40.31 -4.58 51.34
C LYS A 10 38.88 -4.43 51.82
N LEU A 11 38.67 -4.16 53.12
CA LEU A 11 37.34 -3.91 53.67
C LEU A 11 36.75 -2.59 53.13
N LEU A 12 37.59 -1.54 53.04
CA LEU A 12 37.19 -0.25 52.49
C LEU A 12 36.78 -0.39 51.01
N PHE A 13 37.58 -1.09 50.20
CA PHE A 13 37.27 -1.35 48.79
C PHE A 13 36.00 -2.18 48.61
N ALA A 14 35.79 -3.22 49.44
CA ALA A 14 34.57 -4.02 49.38
C ALA A 14 33.32 -3.21 49.75
N THR A 15 33.41 -2.31 50.75
CA THR A 15 32.29 -1.45 51.15
C THR A 15 32.00 -0.35 50.13
N THR A 16 33.02 0.24 49.49
CA THR A 16 32.81 1.21 48.41
C THR A 16 32.29 0.56 47.13
N LEU A 17 32.73 -0.66 46.81
CA LEU A 17 32.21 -1.38 45.65
C LEU A 17 30.74 -1.79 45.86
N LEU A 18 30.38 -2.18 47.10
CA LEU A 18 28.99 -2.48 47.48
C LEU A 18 28.10 -1.24 47.50
N ALA A 19 28.63 -0.08 47.91
CA ALA A 19 27.91 1.19 47.87
C ALA A 19 27.73 1.69 46.42
N ILE A 20 28.72 1.51 45.55
CA ILE A 20 28.65 1.84 44.12
C ILE A 20 27.70 0.90 43.38
N THR A 21 27.67 -0.40 43.70
CA THR A 21 26.69 -1.32 43.13
C THR A 21 25.29 -1.04 43.67
N LEU A 22 25.10 -0.68 44.95
CA LEU A 22 23.80 -0.24 45.44
C LEU A 22 23.35 1.07 44.78
N SER A 23 24.24 2.04 44.56
CA SER A 23 23.88 3.30 43.90
C SER A 23 23.64 3.15 42.39
N LEU A 24 24.22 2.13 41.75
CA LEU A 24 23.94 1.75 40.35
C LEU A 24 22.70 0.85 40.21
N LEU A 25 22.28 0.17 41.30
CA LEU A 25 21.03 -0.60 41.37
C LEU A 25 19.84 0.26 41.82
N THR A 26 20.09 1.40 42.45
CA THR A 26 19.14 2.50 42.54
C THR A 26 19.36 3.44 41.37
N THR A 27 19.02 2.98 40.16
CA THR A 27 18.30 3.91 39.30
C THR A 27 17.14 4.40 40.16
N GLU A 28 17.19 5.67 40.58
CA GLU A 28 15.95 6.39 40.79
C GLU A 28 15.20 6.22 39.46
N THR A 29 14.31 5.22 39.40
CA THR A 29 13.12 5.39 38.60
C THR A 29 12.52 6.64 39.22
N ALA A 30 12.82 7.81 38.61
CA ALA A 30 11.98 8.97 38.75
C ALA A 30 10.57 8.38 38.73
N SER A 31 9.85 8.58 39.84
CA SER A 31 8.48 8.12 39.99
C SER A 31 7.76 8.56 38.73
N ALA A 32 7.63 7.67 37.74
CA ALA A 32 6.83 7.94 36.56
C ALA A 32 5.44 8.04 37.16
N GLU A 33 4.95 9.26 37.33
CA GLU A 33 3.59 9.49 37.76
C GLU A 33 2.72 8.69 36.80
N VAL A 34 2.12 7.61 37.30
CA VAL A 34 1.30 6.73 36.46
C VAL A 34 -0.02 7.45 36.24
N TYR A 35 -0.03 8.36 35.27
CA TYR A 35 -1.21 9.18 34.97
C TYR A 35 -2.42 8.35 34.55
N ALA A 36 -2.18 7.17 33.98
CA ALA A 36 -3.21 6.23 33.54
C ALA A 36 -4.21 5.82 34.63
N LEU A 37 -3.85 5.99 35.90
CA LEU A 37 -4.70 5.64 37.04
C LEU A 37 -5.13 6.86 37.86
N THR A 38 -4.89 8.07 37.36
CA THR A 38 -5.24 9.33 38.02
C THR A 38 -6.31 10.09 37.24
N GLY A 39 -7.21 10.76 37.94
CA GLY A 39 -8.29 11.54 37.33
C GLY A 39 -9.46 10.68 36.85
N ASN A 40 -10.19 11.19 35.86
CA ASN A 40 -11.36 10.53 35.30
C ASN A 40 -10.97 9.61 34.13
N MET A 41 -11.86 8.66 33.82
CA MET A 41 -11.65 7.70 32.75
C MET A 41 -12.88 7.59 31.86
N THR A 42 -12.67 7.48 30.55
CA THR A 42 -13.70 7.16 29.56
C THR A 42 -13.29 5.89 28.83
N LEU A 43 -14.16 4.88 28.85
CA LEU A 43 -14.03 3.74 27.95
C LEU A 43 -14.48 4.16 26.55
N VAL A 44 -13.60 4.02 25.56
CA VAL A 44 -13.91 4.31 24.17
C VAL A 44 -14.22 2.99 23.48
N GLU A 45 -15.50 2.67 23.43
CA GLU A 45 -15.99 1.39 22.90
C GLU A 45 -15.88 1.33 21.37
N ARG A 46 -15.89 2.48 20.68
CA ARG A 46 -15.85 2.59 19.21
C ARG A 46 -14.63 3.37 18.74
N VAL A 47 -13.65 2.66 18.18
CA VAL A 47 -12.48 3.26 17.49
C VAL A 47 -12.96 3.92 16.19
N GLY A 48 -12.31 5.01 15.80
CA GLY A 48 -12.66 5.77 14.60
C GLY A 48 -13.72 6.86 14.81
N PHE A 49 -14.13 7.11 16.06
CA PHE A 49 -15.12 8.16 16.38
C PHE A 49 -14.55 9.16 17.41
N PRO A 50 -14.79 10.47 17.22
CA PRO A 50 -14.15 11.53 18.00
C PRO A 50 -14.61 11.53 19.45
N GLN A 51 -13.65 11.73 20.35
CA GLN A 51 -13.92 11.97 21.77
C GLN A 51 -13.85 13.47 22.03
N ILE A 52 -15.00 14.07 22.32
CA ILE A 52 -15.10 15.50 22.61
C ILE A 52 -14.63 15.76 24.03
N ILE A 53 -13.67 16.67 24.17
CA ILE A 53 -13.21 17.23 25.43
C ILE A 53 -13.84 18.62 25.54
N GLU A 54 -14.79 18.76 26.45
CA GLU A 54 -15.50 20.01 26.67
C GLU A 54 -14.61 21.04 27.37
N LYS A 55 -15.00 22.31 27.25
CA LYS A 55 -14.37 23.38 28.01
C LYS A 55 -14.43 23.07 29.52
N ASP A 56 -13.34 23.34 30.23
CA ASP A 56 -13.22 23.14 31.68
C ASP A 56 -13.32 21.67 32.15
N GLN A 57 -13.30 20.70 31.22
CA GLN A 57 -13.35 19.26 31.54
C GLN A 57 -12.05 18.72 32.15
N ILE A 58 -10.90 19.23 31.70
CA ILE A 58 -9.57 18.80 32.17
C ILE A 58 -8.82 20.06 32.59
N LYS A 59 -8.97 20.48 33.85
CA LYS A 59 -8.36 21.73 34.34
C LYS A 59 -6.83 21.60 34.46
N PRO A 60 -6.08 22.72 34.50
CA PRO A 60 -4.64 22.69 34.73
C PRO A 60 -4.25 21.80 35.93
N GLY A 61 -3.44 20.79 35.68
CA GLY A 61 -3.01 19.79 36.66
C GLY A 61 -3.88 18.53 36.74
N GLU A 62 -5.04 18.50 36.10
CA GLU A 62 -5.91 17.33 36.00
C GLU A 62 -5.54 16.44 34.82
N THR A 63 -6.06 15.21 34.84
CA THR A 63 -5.86 14.22 33.78
C THR A 63 -7.18 13.52 33.48
N TRP A 64 -7.37 13.20 32.21
CA TRP A 64 -8.46 12.35 31.75
C TRP A 64 -7.91 11.22 30.88
N THR A 65 -8.31 9.99 31.18
CA THR A 65 -7.79 8.81 30.47
C THR A 65 -8.86 8.21 29.56
N TYR A 66 -8.53 8.06 28.28
CA TYR A 66 -9.35 7.41 27.28
C TYR A 66 -8.83 6.00 27.04
N ILE A 67 -9.69 5.01 27.23
CA ILE A 67 -9.32 3.59 27.22
C ILE A 67 -9.79 2.97 25.91
N TYR A 68 -8.85 2.51 25.09
CA TYR A 68 -9.10 1.93 23.78
C TYR A 68 -8.69 0.45 23.75
N ASN A 69 -9.43 -0.37 23.01
CA ASN A 69 -8.94 -1.67 22.59
C ASN A 69 -8.41 -1.55 21.16
N LEU A 70 -7.09 -1.58 21.01
CA LEU A 70 -6.44 -1.46 19.70
C LEU A 70 -5.89 -2.81 19.26
N GLN A 71 -5.92 -3.06 17.94
CA GLN A 71 -5.46 -4.32 17.36
C GLN A 71 -3.96 -4.27 17.02
N GLY A 72 -3.24 -5.37 17.31
CA GLY A 72 -1.82 -5.48 17.04
C GLY A 72 -1.52 -5.53 15.54
N GLY A 73 -0.55 -4.74 15.10
CA GLY A 73 -0.14 -4.64 13.69
C GLY A 73 -1.03 -3.73 12.84
N HIS A 74 -2.16 -3.26 13.36
CA HIS A 74 -3.00 -2.27 12.69
C HIS A 74 -2.39 -0.88 12.84
N LYS A 75 -2.63 0.00 11.87
CA LYS A 75 -2.07 1.37 11.84
C LYS A 75 -3.16 2.34 12.26
N TYR A 76 -2.87 3.21 13.22
CA TYR A 76 -3.82 4.22 13.69
C TYR A 76 -3.22 5.62 13.56
N HIS A 77 -4.03 6.56 13.07
CA HIS A 77 -3.77 7.99 13.21
C HIS A 77 -4.45 8.45 14.50
N ILE A 78 -3.64 8.86 15.47
CA ILE A 78 -4.11 9.25 16.79
C ILE A 78 -3.61 10.66 17.08
N TYR A 79 -4.55 11.58 17.26
CA TYR A 79 -4.24 13.00 17.40
C TYR A 79 -5.22 13.70 18.34
N LEU A 80 -4.75 14.77 18.98
CA LEU A 80 -5.54 15.69 19.79
C LEU A 80 -5.48 17.07 19.16
N VAL A 81 -6.63 17.55 18.71
CA VAL A 81 -6.76 18.87 18.06
C VAL A 81 -7.86 19.68 18.71
N GLY A 82 -7.81 21.00 18.61
CA GLY A 82 -8.84 21.87 19.16
C GLY A 82 -8.52 23.33 18.91
N ASP A 83 -9.38 24.21 19.42
CA ASP A 83 -9.22 25.66 19.25
C ASP A 83 -7.95 26.20 19.94
N TRP A 84 -7.40 25.46 20.90
CA TRP A 84 -6.16 25.77 21.61
C TRP A 84 -4.89 25.65 20.73
N VAL A 85 -4.99 24.97 19.59
CA VAL A 85 -3.90 24.80 18.62
C VAL A 85 -3.66 26.13 17.90
N ASN A 86 -2.92 27.02 18.55
CA ASN A 86 -2.63 28.37 18.09
C ASN A 86 -1.29 28.87 18.64
N LEU A 87 -0.30 28.97 17.76
CA LEU A 87 1.07 29.39 18.10
C LEU A 87 1.17 30.85 18.60
N GLU A 88 0.20 31.70 18.25
CA GLU A 88 0.20 33.10 18.70
C GLU A 88 -0.52 33.28 20.04
N LYS A 89 -1.56 32.48 20.30
CA LYS A 89 -2.45 32.63 21.44
C LYS A 89 -3.01 31.27 21.88
N HIS A 90 -2.36 30.65 22.84
CA HIS A 90 -2.83 29.48 23.54
C HIS A 90 -2.91 29.78 25.04
N LEU A 91 -3.88 29.18 25.72
CA LEU A 91 -4.03 29.25 27.17
C LEU A 91 -4.09 27.85 27.80
N THR A 92 -4.00 26.82 26.97
CA THR A 92 -4.07 25.40 27.30
C THR A 92 -2.92 24.70 26.58
N ASP A 93 -2.30 23.78 27.29
CA ASP A 93 -1.22 22.92 26.85
C ASP A 93 -1.53 21.50 27.34
N TYR A 94 -1.88 20.62 26.40
CA TYR A 94 -2.28 19.26 26.70
C TYR A 94 -1.14 18.30 26.36
N ASP A 95 -0.62 17.60 27.34
CA ASP A 95 0.27 16.46 27.14
C ASP A 95 -0.53 15.17 26.94
N VAL A 96 0.01 14.26 26.15
CA VAL A 96 -0.54 12.91 25.98
C VAL A 96 0.45 11.84 26.43
N TYR A 97 -0.01 10.95 27.31
CA TYR A 97 0.78 9.80 27.77
C TYR A 97 0.08 8.50 27.41
N VAL A 98 0.83 7.56 26.83
CA VAL A 98 0.30 6.28 26.37
C VAL A 98 0.81 5.15 27.24
N TYR A 99 -0.12 4.36 27.73
CA TYR A 99 0.18 3.15 28.47
C TYR A 99 -0.55 1.96 27.85
N ARG A 100 0.01 0.78 28.04
CA ARG A 100 -0.58 -0.50 27.65
C ARG A 100 -0.77 -1.36 28.89
N ALA A 101 -2.01 -1.80 29.14
CA ALA A 101 -2.26 -2.79 30.16
C ALA A 101 -2.17 -4.20 29.59
N ARG A 102 -1.43 -5.08 30.28
CA ARG A 102 -1.61 -6.53 30.16
C ARG A 102 -2.06 -7.05 31.52
N THR A 103 -3.22 -7.68 31.57
CA THR A 103 -3.84 -8.18 32.80
C THR A 103 -3.92 -7.12 33.91
N ILE A 104 -2.98 -7.10 34.87
CA ILE A 104 -2.91 -6.16 35.99
C ILE A 104 -1.70 -5.21 35.94
N VAL A 105 -0.84 -5.32 34.91
CA VAL A 105 0.38 -4.52 34.79
C VAL A 105 0.19 -3.45 33.73
N MET A 106 0.36 -2.19 34.14
CA MET A 106 0.40 -1.02 33.25
C MET A 106 1.83 -0.76 32.80
N ASN A 107 2.07 -0.74 31.49
CA ASN A 107 3.38 -0.44 30.91
C ASN A 107 3.31 0.91 30.20
N TYR A 108 4.21 1.82 30.55
CA TYR A 108 4.39 3.05 29.79
C TYR A 108 4.94 2.75 28.38
N ILE A 109 4.37 3.39 27.37
CA ILE A 109 4.74 3.21 25.96
C ILE A 109 5.43 4.47 25.43
N SER A 110 4.76 5.62 25.50
CA SER A 110 5.25 6.89 24.99
C SER A 110 4.61 8.08 25.69
N SER A 111 5.21 9.27 25.50
CA SER A 111 4.64 10.57 25.85
C SER A 111 4.83 11.51 24.68
N HIS A 112 3.84 12.36 24.46
CA HIS A 112 3.78 13.38 23.43
C HIS A 112 3.46 14.67 24.18
N THR A 113 4.44 15.57 24.20
CA THR A 113 4.47 16.78 25.05
C THR A 113 4.99 17.90 24.17
N GLU A 114 4.21 18.23 23.13
CA GLU A 114 4.56 19.29 22.20
C GLU A 114 4.55 20.65 22.93
N SER A 115 5.13 21.66 22.30
CA SER A 115 5.07 23.00 22.90
C SER A 115 3.63 23.52 22.88
N ALA A 116 3.25 24.30 23.89
CA ALA A 116 1.95 24.92 23.95
C ALA A 116 1.51 25.60 22.63
N GLY A 117 0.30 25.27 22.20
CA GLY A 117 -0.28 25.74 20.93
C GLY A 117 0.01 24.87 19.70
N TYR A 118 0.79 23.79 19.83
CA TYR A 118 0.89 22.73 18.83
C TYR A 118 -0.10 21.60 19.14
N PRO A 119 -0.66 20.91 18.12
CA PRO A 119 -1.50 19.74 18.36
C PRO A 119 -0.65 18.55 18.83
N GLU A 120 -1.27 17.60 19.52
CA GLU A 120 -0.60 16.34 19.90
C GLU A 120 -0.86 15.24 18.89
N GLN A 121 0.16 14.45 18.58
CA GLN A 121 0.07 13.29 17.69
C GLN A 121 0.84 12.11 18.29
N ILE A 122 0.15 10.98 18.45
CA ILE A 122 0.74 9.76 18.99
C ILE A 122 1.25 8.90 17.84
N SER A 123 2.53 8.54 17.90
CA SER A 123 3.19 7.77 16.86
C SER A 123 4.34 6.93 17.40
N ASN A 124 4.68 5.88 16.66
CA ASN A 124 5.85 5.05 16.90
C ASN A 124 6.55 4.61 15.60
N ASP A 125 6.22 5.26 14.47
CA ASP A 125 6.91 5.11 13.19
C ASP A 125 8.05 6.14 13.04
N GLU A 126 8.92 5.95 12.04
CA GLU A 126 10.08 6.82 11.82
C GLU A 126 9.72 8.26 11.45
N LYS A 127 8.49 8.48 10.95
CA LYS A 127 8.02 9.78 10.48
C LYS A 127 7.26 10.56 11.54
N GLY A 128 6.88 9.91 12.64
CA GLY A 128 6.06 10.51 13.68
C GLY A 128 4.57 10.59 13.33
N TRP A 129 4.09 9.83 12.34
CA TRP A 129 2.75 9.94 11.75
C TRP A 129 1.73 9.00 12.37
N TYR A 130 2.11 7.73 12.54
CA TYR A 130 1.16 6.69 12.90
C TYR A 130 1.62 5.91 14.12
N PHE A 131 0.63 5.44 14.87
CA PHE A 131 0.82 4.48 15.94
C PHE A 131 0.41 3.08 15.47
N THR A 132 1.36 2.16 15.49
CA THR A 132 1.12 0.73 15.24
C THR A 132 1.33 -0.06 16.53
N PRO A 133 0.26 -0.51 17.21
CA PRO A 133 0.36 -1.36 18.39
C PRO A 133 1.13 -2.64 18.06
N GLU A 134 2.12 -3.01 18.88
CA GLU A 134 2.83 -4.29 18.69
C GLU A 134 1.93 -5.51 18.88
N GLU A 135 0.84 -5.35 19.63
CA GLU A 135 -0.10 -6.40 19.97
C GLU A 135 -1.50 -5.86 20.26
N THR A 136 -2.49 -6.75 20.13
CA THR A 136 -3.87 -6.48 20.51
C THR A 136 -3.98 -6.39 22.03
N ALA A 137 -4.31 -5.21 22.55
CA ALA A 137 -4.38 -4.96 23.98
C ALA A 137 -5.25 -3.73 24.30
N THR A 138 -5.44 -3.49 25.59
CA THR A 138 -6.07 -2.27 26.10
C THR A 138 -5.00 -1.18 26.28
N TYR A 139 -5.18 -0.07 25.58
CA TYR A 139 -4.34 1.11 25.62
C TYR A 139 -5.04 2.25 26.37
N TYR A 140 -4.27 2.93 27.22
CA TYR A 140 -4.71 4.04 28.05
C TYR A 140 -4.04 5.30 27.52
N ILE A 141 -4.82 6.15 26.86
CA ILE A 141 -4.38 7.42 26.30
C ILE A 141 -4.78 8.51 27.28
N CYS A 142 -3.80 9.05 27.99
CA CYS A 142 -4.01 9.98 29.09
C CYS A 142 -3.75 11.40 28.60
N VAL A 143 -4.78 12.22 28.57
CA VAL A 143 -4.67 13.65 28.26
C VAL A 143 -4.51 14.41 29.57
N ARG A 144 -3.36 15.05 29.78
CA ARG A 144 -3.06 15.87 30.96
C ARG A 144 -2.97 17.32 30.53
N ASN A 145 -3.63 18.20 31.26
CA ASN A 145 -3.47 19.64 31.09
C ASN A 145 -2.25 20.10 31.92
N ASP A 146 -1.14 20.52 31.30
CA ASP A 146 0.09 20.89 32.04
C ASP A 146 -0.16 22.15 32.89
N PRO A 147 -0.13 22.06 34.23
CA PRO A 147 -0.35 23.21 35.10
C PRO A 147 0.74 24.30 35.03
N LYS A 148 1.90 24.04 34.42
CA LYS A 148 2.97 25.02 34.28
C LYS A 148 2.71 25.99 33.13
N ASP A 149 2.21 25.45 32.02
CA ASP A 149 2.08 26.17 30.75
C ASP A 149 0.61 26.50 30.43
N SER A 150 -0.33 25.92 31.19
CA SER A 150 -1.76 26.20 31.05
C SER A 150 -2.31 27.14 32.11
N SER A 151 -3.21 28.02 31.67
CA SER A 151 -4.02 28.89 32.53
C SER A 151 -5.52 28.64 32.39
N MET A 152 -5.95 27.85 31.40
CA MET A 152 -7.33 27.46 31.14
C MET A 152 -7.43 25.98 30.72
N SER A 153 -8.66 25.54 30.41
CA SER A 153 -8.97 24.25 29.80
C SER A 153 -9.90 24.51 28.61
N GLU A 154 -9.31 24.58 27.43
CA GLU A 154 -10.02 24.79 26.18
C GLU A 154 -10.55 23.48 25.58
N PRO A 155 -11.63 23.53 24.77
CA PRO A 155 -12.16 22.35 24.11
C PRO A 155 -11.15 21.69 23.18
N ALA A 156 -11.21 20.36 23.11
CA ALA A 156 -10.39 19.56 22.22
C ALA A 156 -11.17 18.33 21.71
N ILE A 157 -10.62 17.67 20.71
CA ILE A 157 -11.13 16.44 20.12
C ILE A 157 -9.95 15.47 20.07
N LEU A 158 -10.06 14.37 20.80
CA LEU A 158 -9.16 13.22 20.68
C LEU A 158 -9.75 12.27 19.63
N MET A 159 -8.95 11.92 18.64
CA MET A 159 -9.31 10.92 17.63
C MET A 159 -8.29 9.79 17.67
N ALA A 160 -8.79 8.56 17.55
CA ALA A 160 -7.98 7.41 17.17
C ALA A 160 -8.75 6.70 16.06
N ILE A 161 -8.23 6.74 14.84
CA ILE A 161 -8.87 6.15 13.65
C ILE A 161 -7.92 5.19 12.97
N GLU A 162 -8.45 4.06 12.53
CA GLU A 162 -7.67 3.07 11.80
C GLU A 162 -7.40 3.54 10.38
N VAL A 163 -6.14 3.42 9.96
CA VAL A 163 -5.68 3.83 8.63
C VAL A 163 -5.65 2.60 7.73
N ILE A 164 -6.34 2.71 6.60
CA ILE A 164 -6.37 1.68 5.56
C ILE A 164 -5.63 2.18 4.32
N GLU A 165 -5.11 1.23 3.56
CA GLU A 165 -4.42 1.50 2.30
C GLU A 165 -5.37 1.16 1.13
N PRO A 166 -5.41 1.99 0.08
CA PRO A 166 -6.14 1.65 -1.13
C PRO A 166 -5.66 0.32 -1.73
N ASP A 167 -6.52 -0.29 -2.52
CA ASP A 167 -6.26 -1.45 -3.37
C ASP A 167 -5.95 -2.75 -2.59
N ILE A 168 -6.37 -2.78 -1.31
CA ILE A 168 -6.30 -3.94 -0.40
C ILE A 168 -7.70 -4.37 0.06
N TYR A 169 -7.93 -5.68 0.13
CA TYR A 169 -9.15 -6.25 0.71
C TYR A 169 -9.07 -6.31 2.23
N TYR A 170 -10.05 -5.71 2.89
CA TYR A 170 -10.26 -5.73 4.33
C TYR A 170 -11.42 -6.61 4.71
N ARG A 171 -11.41 -7.14 5.94
CA ARG A 171 -12.47 -7.98 6.49
C ARG A 171 -12.76 -7.58 7.92
N ILE A 172 -14.03 -7.34 8.22
CA ILE A 172 -14.50 -6.91 9.56
C ILE A 172 -15.77 -7.66 9.93
N GLU A 173 -15.91 -8.00 11.20
CA GLU A 173 -17.17 -8.52 11.74
C GLU A 173 -18.05 -7.32 12.10
N MET A 174 -19.28 -7.32 11.60
CA MET A 174 -20.29 -6.30 11.90
C MET A 174 -21.53 -6.92 12.52
N GLU A 175 -22.20 -6.18 13.40
CA GLU A 175 -23.41 -6.61 14.11
C GLU A 175 -24.40 -5.46 14.24
N GLU A 176 -25.69 -5.75 14.26
CA GLU A 176 -26.74 -4.76 14.44
C GLU A 176 -26.55 -3.90 15.70
N PRO A 177 -26.90 -2.60 15.65
CA PRO A 177 -26.87 -1.74 16.82
C PRO A 177 -27.90 -2.20 17.88
N SER A 178 -27.64 -1.85 19.14
CA SER A 178 -28.57 -2.05 20.24
C SER A 178 -29.06 -0.72 20.80
N ASP A 179 -30.36 -0.64 21.13
CA ASP A 179 -30.94 0.51 21.83
C ASP A 179 -30.50 0.59 23.31
N ASP A 180 -30.02 -0.53 23.87
CA ASP A 180 -29.73 -0.65 25.31
C ASP A 180 -28.25 -0.39 25.66
N TYR A 181 -27.33 -0.65 24.72
CA TYR A 181 -25.88 -0.52 24.93
C TYR A 181 -25.14 -0.29 23.61
N ILE A 182 -23.91 0.19 23.70
CA ILE A 182 -23.06 0.40 22.53
C ILE A 182 -22.58 -0.95 22.00
N VAL A 183 -22.79 -1.20 20.71
CA VAL A 183 -22.23 -2.33 19.96
C VAL A 183 -21.07 -1.79 19.11
N PRO A 184 -19.80 -2.03 19.48
CA PRO A 184 -18.65 -1.54 18.73
C PRO A 184 -18.68 -1.90 17.26
N GLU A 185 -19.13 -3.12 16.96
CA GLU A 185 -19.20 -3.72 15.63
C GLU A 185 -20.37 -3.19 14.79
N SER A 186 -21.23 -2.32 15.33
CA SER A 186 -22.34 -1.72 14.58
C SER A 186 -21.90 -0.70 13.56
N SER A 187 -20.71 -0.12 13.73
CA SER A 187 -20.15 0.78 12.74
C SER A 187 -18.65 0.93 12.90
N TYR A 188 -17.98 1.02 11.75
CA TYR A 188 -16.55 1.23 11.65
C TYR A 188 -16.27 2.51 10.89
N ALA A 189 -15.19 3.19 11.26
CA ALA A 189 -14.66 4.31 10.52
C ALA A 189 -13.17 4.11 10.24
N PHE A 190 -12.77 4.38 9.01
CA PHE A 190 -11.40 4.25 8.53
C PHE A 190 -10.93 5.53 7.87
N GLU A 191 -9.63 5.77 7.93
CA GLU A 191 -8.95 6.91 7.33
C GLU A 191 -8.06 6.44 6.18
N PHE A 192 -8.03 7.21 5.08
CA PHE A 192 -7.02 7.06 4.04
C PHE A 192 -6.77 8.39 3.31
N ILE A 193 -5.62 8.49 2.65
CA ILE A 193 -5.25 9.64 1.83
C ILE A 193 -5.06 9.15 0.39
N THR A 194 -5.63 9.87 -0.58
CA THR A 194 -5.38 9.61 -2.00
C THR A 194 -5.47 10.89 -2.82
N ASP A 195 -4.68 10.94 -3.88
CA ASP A 195 -4.74 11.96 -4.94
C ASP A 195 -5.50 11.46 -6.19
N GLN A 196 -6.03 10.23 -6.14
CA GLN A 196 -6.70 9.63 -7.29
C GLN A 196 -8.10 10.25 -7.48
N PRO A 197 -8.44 10.66 -8.70
CA PRO A 197 -9.71 11.35 -8.98
C PRO A 197 -10.91 10.40 -8.95
N ARG A 198 -10.71 9.08 -9.11
CA ARG A 198 -11.79 8.10 -9.02
C ARG A 198 -11.52 7.15 -7.87
N ILE A 199 -12.50 7.01 -7.01
CA ILE A 199 -12.48 6.15 -5.83
C ILE A 199 -13.71 5.25 -5.90
N THR A 200 -13.53 3.93 -5.84
CA THR A 200 -14.66 3.04 -5.58
C THR A 200 -14.53 2.35 -4.24
N VAL A 201 -15.63 2.20 -3.52
CA VAL A 201 -15.69 1.35 -2.32
C VAL A 201 -16.64 0.21 -2.64
N ASP A 202 -16.09 -0.98 -2.86
CA ASP A 202 -16.89 -2.19 -3.05
C ASP A 202 -17.02 -2.91 -1.70
N VAL A 203 -18.25 -3.13 -1.24
CA VAL A 203 -18.56 -3.79 0.04
C VAL A 203 -19.36 -5.05 -0.23
N THR A 204 -18.79 -6.21 0.09
CA THR A 204 -19.46 -7.50 0.03
C THR A 204 -20.08 -7.84 1.38
N VAL A 205 -21.41 -8.02 1.38
CA VAL A 205 -22.21 -8.19 2.61
C VAL A 205 -22.66 -9.66 2.72
N PRO A 206 -22.52 -10.30 3.89
CA PRO A 206 -22.99 -11.67 4.06
C PRO A 206 -24.51 -11.73 4.17
N ASN A 207 -25.14 -12.81 3.69
CA ASN A 207 -26.60 -13.03 3.71
C ASN A 207 -27.29 -12.89 5.09
N ARG A 208 -26.54 -12.84 6.19
CA ARG A 208 -27.05 -12.73 7.56
C ARG A 208 -26.97 -11.32 8.13
N LEU A 209 -26.46 -10.36 7.36
CA LEU A 209 -26.30 -8.97 7.73
C LEU A 209 -27.00 -8.10 6.71
N ASP A 210 -27.73 -7.11 7.20
CA ASP A 210 -28.23 -5.96 6.46
C ASP A 210 -27.40 -4.74 6.84
N MET A 211 -26.91 -4.03 5.83
CA MET A 211 -26.07 -2.85 6.01
C MET A 211 -26.92 -1.61 5.76
N TYR A 212 -26.91 -0.68 6.71
CA TYR A 212 -27.64 0.58 6.56
C TYR A 212 -27.04 1.43 5.44
N GLU A 213 -25.74 1.75 5.55
CA GLU A 213 -25.08 2.63 4.59
C GLU A 213 -23.55 2.48 4.68
N ALA A 214 -22.88 2.63 3.54
CA ALA A 214 -21.48 2.98 3.43
C ALA A 214 -21.37 4.45 3.03
N ARG A 215 -20.52 5.23 3.72
CA ARG A 215 -20.38 6.67 3.48
C ARG A 215 -18.92 7.06 3.36
N LEU A 216 -18.63 7.93 2.40
CA LEU A 216 -17.30 8.48 2.19
C LEU A 216 -17.33 10.00 2.38
N TYR A 217 -16.48 10.50 3.29
CA TYR A 217 -16.38 11.91 3.64
C TYR A 217 -14.99 12.46 3.28
N PRO A 218 -14.86 13.46 2.41
CA PRO A 218 -13.61 14.21 2.30
C PRO A 218 -13.44 15.06 3.56
N MET A 219 -12.34 14.88 4.28
CA MET A 219 -12.13 15.48 5.61
C MET A 219 -11.11 16.62 5.62
N ALA A 220 -10.17 16.62 4.68
CA ALA A 220 -9.19 17.69 4.51
C ALA A 220 -8.61 17.71 3.09
N ASN A 221 -8.32 18.91 2.61
CA ASN A 221 -7.52 19.20 1.42
C ASN A 221 -6.78 20.52 1.69
N ILE A 222 -5.46 20.42 1.82
CA ILE A 222 -4.59 21.56 2.20
C ILE A 222 -4.60 22.66 1.13
N GLU A 223 -4.61 22.29 -0.15
CA GLU A 223 -4.68 23.24 -1.27
C GLU A 223 -6.02 23.98 -1.33
N ALA A 224 -7.10 23.33 -0.86
CA ALA A 224 -8.41 23.97 -0.69
C ALA A 224 -8.52 24.82 0.59
N GLY A 225 -7.48 24.85 1.44
CA GLY A 225 -7.46 25.55 2.73
C GLY A 225 -8.33 24.87 3.80
N VAL A 226 -8.52 23.55 3.71
CA VAL A 226 -9.34 22.78 4.66
C VAL A 226 -8.50 21.70 5.35
N GLY A 227 -8.47 21.72 6.68
CA GLY A 227 -7.63 20.85 7.49
C GLY A 227 -6.29 21.51 7.83
N THR A 228 -5.38 20.72 8.38
CA THR A 228 -4.02 21.17 8.74
C THR A 228 -3.01 20.05 8.46
N MET A 229 -1.72 20.35 8.62
CA MET A 229 -0.68 19.33 8.68
C MET A 229 -0.08 19.25 10.08
N ILE A 230 0.06 18.04 10.61
CA ILE A 230 0.80 17.74 11.83
C ILE A 230 2.01 16.90 11.42
N ASP A 231 3.22 17.43 11.60
CA ASP A 231 4.46 16.79 11.16
C ASP A 231 4.48 16.32 9.69
N GLY A 232 3.75 17.05 8.84
CA GLY A 232 3.64 16.75 7.41
C GLY A 232 2.59 15.69 7.05
N LEU A 233 1.83 15.18 8.02
CA LEU A 233 0.65 14.35 7.79
C LEU A 233 -0.60 15.23 7.71
N ILE A 234 -1.48 14.98 6.74
CA ILE A 234 -2.75 15.70 6.60
C ILE A 234 -3.70 15.28 7.73
N THR A 235 -4.26 16.25 8.45
CA THR A 235 -5.20 16.04 9.54
C THR A 235 -6.54 16.73 9.23
N PRO A 236 -7.69 16.14 9.60
CA PRO A 236 -9.01 16.71 9.32
C PRO A 236 -9.19 18.14 9.84
N TRP A 237 -10.08 18.88 9.18
CA TRP A 237 -10.64 20.08 9.77
C TRP A 237 -11.49 19.71 11.00
N SER A 238 -11.04 20.08 12.21
CA SER A 238 -11.60 19.60 13.49
C SER A 238 -13.12 19.77 13.61
N PRO A 239 -13.75 20.89 13.20
CA PRO A 239 -15.21 21.02 13.23
C PRO A 239 -15.93 20.02 12.31
N GLY A 240 -15.28 19.53 11.27
CA GLY A 240 -15.79 18.48 10.38
C GLY A 240 -15.95 17.13 11.07
N LEU A 241 -15.17 16.84 12.12
CA LEU A 241 -15.26 15.63 12.93
C LEU A 241 -16.58 15.56 13.72
N ILE A 242 -17.19 16.70 14.02
CA ILE A 242 -18.46 16.80 14.75
C ILE A 242 -19.62 17.18 13.82
N GLY A 243 -19.56 16.76 12.55
CA GLY A 243 -20.65 16.90 11.60
C GLY A 243 -20.79 18.28 10.93
N LYS A 244 -19.91 19.26 11.18
CA LYS A 244 -19.97 20.54 10.45
C LYS A 244 -19.42 20.40 9.03
N LEU A 245 -19.93 21.23 8.12
CA LEU A 245 -19.49 21.26 6.73
C LEU A 245 -18.73 22.55 6.41
N ASN A 246 -17.65 22.40 5.65
CA ASN A 246 -16.99 23.48 4.94
C ASN A 246 -17.02 23.15 3.45
N LYS A 247 -18.02 23.71 2.75
CA LYS A 247 -18.40 23.28 1.39
C LYS A 247 -18.75 21.79 1.39
N GLU A 248 -17.93 20.97 0.73
CA GLU A 248 -18.07 19.53 0.63
C GLU A 248 -17.25 18.76 1.67
N TYR A 249 -16.38 19.43 2.43
CA TYR A 249 -15.51 18.80 3.41
C TYR A 249 -16.14 18.71 4.81
N GLY A 250 -15.85 17.62 5.53
CA GLY A 250 -16.35 17.34 6.87
C GLY A 250 -17.68 16.60 6.84
N GLY A 251 -18.56 16.93 7.78
CA GLY A 251 -19.87 16.27 7.91
C GLY A 251 -19.80 14.86 8.47
N PHE A 252 -18.67 14.45 9.04
CA PHE A 252 -18.45 13.10 9.57
C PHE A 252 -19.49 12.74 10.63
N ASN A 253 -20.17 11.63 10.42
CA ASN A 253 -21.13 11.03 11.34
C ASN A 253 -21.50 9.61 10.88
N ASP A 254 -22.05 8.84 11.82
CA ASP A 254 -22.71 7.55 11.63
C ASP A 254 -24.22 7.61 11.93
N ASP A 255 -24.76 8.81 12.16
CA ASP A 255 -26.18 9.01 12.48
C ASP A 255 -27.04 8.72 11.22
N PRO A 256 -28.06 7.84 11.30
CA PRO A 256 -29.01 7.61 10.22
C PRO A 256 -29.70 8.90 9.72
N GLN A 257 -29.83 9.91 10.57
CA GLN A 257 -30.40 11.22 10.26
C GLN A 257 -29.36 12.30 9.98
N GLY A 258 -28.08 11.99 10.12
CA GLY A 258 -26.99 12.93 9.91
C GLY A 258 -26.76 13.27 8.44
N TYR A 259 -25.74 14.10 8.20
CA TYR A 259 -25.35 14.48 6.85
C TYR A 259 -24.88 13.25 6.07
N ARG A 260 -25.29 13.16 4.80
CA ARG A 260 -24.82 12.15 3.86
C ARG A 260 -24.47 12.82 2.53
N ASN A 261 -23.33 12.45 1.97
CA ASN A 261 -22.97 12.85 0.62
C ASN A 261 -23.55 11.83 -0.35
N TYR A 262 -24.67 12.16 -0.99
CA TYR A 262 -25.38 11.26 -1.91
C TYR A 262 -24.55 10.79 -3.10
N GLU A 263 -23.49 11.51 -3.48
CA GLU A 263 -22.58 11.11 -4.56
C GLU A 263 -21.48 10.16 -4.07
N ALA A 264 -21.32 10.02 -2.76
CA ALA A 264 -20.27 9.26 -2.11
C ALA A 264 -20.83 8.37 -0.97
N SER A 265 -22.07 7.89 -1.12
CA SER A 265 -22.67 6.89 -0.25
C SER A 265 -23.45 5.86 -1.04
N ASP A 266 -23.66 4.69 -0.44
CA ASP A 266 -24.55 3.66 -0.96
C ASP A 266 -25.18 2.89 0.20
N SER A 267 -26.37 2.35 0.00
CA SER A 267 -27.17 1.69 1.03
C SER A 267 -27.82 0.41 0.52
N CYS A 268 -28.02 -0.57 1.39
CA CYS A 268 -28.79 -1.77 1.08
C CYS A 268 -30.23 -1.64 1.57
N GLU A 269 -31.11 -2.47 1.00
CA GLU A 269 -32.50 -2.58 1.45
C GLU A 269 -32.83 -4.00 1.97
N ARG A 270 -31.84 -4.92 1.91
CA ARG A 270 -31.98 -6.34 2.23
C ARG A 270 -30.65 -6.95 2.64
N ASN A 271 -30.75 -7.96 3.51
CA ASN A 271 -29.61 -8.76 3.94
C ASN A 271 -28.85 -9.40 2.77
N GLY A 272 -27.54 -9.23 2.76
CA GLY A 272 -26.63 -9.79 1.76
C GLY A 272 -26.60 -9.05 0.42
N ASP A 273 -27.27 -7.90 0.30
CA ASP A 273 -27.06 -7.03 -0.85
C ASP A 273 -25.67 -6.36 -0.71
N ASP A 274 -24.87 -6.39 -1.78
CA ASP A 274 -23.57 -5.72 -1.81
C ASP A 274 -23.75 -4.20 -2.04
N MET A 275 -22.84 -3.38 -1.53
CA MET A 275 -22.81 -1.93 -1.78
C MET A 275 -21.63 -1.54 -2.66
N LYS A 276 -21.82 -0.48 -3.44
CA LYS A 276 -20.79 0.14 -4.25
C LYS A 276 -20.90 1.66 -4.28
N ILE A 277 -19.90 2.32 -3.72
CA ILE A 277 -19.64 3.75 -3.97
C ILE A 277 -18.75 3.84 -5.22
N ASP A 278 -19.13 4.67 -6.20
CA ASP A 278 -18.28 5.04 -7.37
C ASP A 278 -18.17 6.56 -7.45
N PHE A 279 -17.23 7.10 -6.68
CA PHE A 279 -17.06 8.52 -6.46
C PHE A 279 -15.97 9.08 -7.38
N ASN A 280 -16.32 10.16 -8.09
CA ASN A 280 -15.36 10.91 -8.91
C ASN A 280 -15.09 12.27 -8.25
N SER A 281 -13.93 12.36 -7.62
CA SER A 281 -13.33 13.58 -7.11
C SER A 281 -12.89 14.50 -8.26
N THR A 282 -13.02 15.81 -8.04
CA THR A 282 -12.45 16.83 -8.93
C THR A 282 -11.07 17.30 -8.48
N TYR A 283 -10.55 16.75 -7.38
CA TYR A 283 -9.28 17.14 -6.78
C TYR A 283 -8.11 16.56 -7.57
N THR A 284 -7.04 17.35 -7.69
CA THR A 284 -5.78 16.97 -8.32
C THR A 284 -4.66 16.74 -7.31
N ASP A 285 -4.93 17.01 -6.04
CA ASP A 285 -3.99 16.99 -4.94
C ASP A 285 -4.48 15.99 -3.87
N PRO A 286 -3.60 15.52 -2.97
CA PRO A 286 -3.98 14.56 -1.94
C PRO A 286 -5.12 15.07 -1.04
N VAL A 287 -6.14 14.23 -0.88
CA VAL A 287 -7.28 14.48 0.00
C VAL A 287 -7.35 13.38 1.04
N LEU A 288 -7.60 13.78 2.29
CA LEU A 288 -7.88 12.88 3.40
C LEU A 288 -9.37 12.53 3.38
N TYR A 289 -9.69 11.24 3.45
CA TYR A 289 -11.06 10.74 3.46
C TYR A 289 -11.33 9.83 4.65
N TYR A 290 -12.55 9.93 5.18
CA TYR A 290 -13.10 8.96 6.14
C TYR A 290 -14.13 8.08 5.45
N LEU A 291 -13.95 6.77 5.52
CA LEU A 291 -14.94 5.76 5.14
C LEU A 291 -15.68 5.30 6.40
N VAL A 292 -17.00 5.34 6.38
CA VAL A 292 -17.87 4.82 7.45
C VAL A 292 -18.71 3.68 6.91
N LEU A 293 -18.77 2.58 7.64
CA LEU A 293 -19.63 1.43 7.37
C LEU A 293 -20.61 1.29 8.54
N ILE A 294 -21.90 1.14 8.26
CA ILE A 294 -22.97 1.14 9.28
C ILE A 294 -23.86 -0.09 9.08
N ALA A 295 -23.97 -0.93 10.11
CA ALA A 295 -24.89 -2.07 10.13
C ALA A 295 -26.32 -1.63 10.49
N GLU A 296 -27.32 -2.34 9.95
CA GLU A 296 -28.72 -2.15 10.32
C GLU A 296 -29.28 -3.35 11.09
N ASN A 297 -29.13 -4.56 10.54
CA ASN A 297 -29.76 -5.75 11.11
C ASN A 297 -28.92 -7.02 10.93
N GLY A 298 -28.90 -7.88 11.96
CA GLY A 298 -28.16 -9.14 11.92
C GLY A 298 -26.66 -8.98 12.12
N GLN A 299 -25.87 -9.94 11.63
CA GLN A 299 -24.42 -9.97 11.86
C GLN A 299 -23.66 -10.77 10.79
N GLY A 300 -22.38 -10.44 10.61
CA GLY A 300 -21.43 -11.29 9.90
C GLY A 300 -20.19 -10.56 9.37
N LEU A 301 -19.34 -11.35 8.71
CA LEU A 301 -18.10 -10.90 8.13
C LEU A 301 -18.32 -10.13 6.82
N VAL A 302 -18.14 -8.82 6.89
CA VAL A 302 -18.11 -7.92 5.73
C VAL A 302 -16.71 -7.92 5.13
N THR A 303 -16.62 -8.00 3.79
CA THR A 303 -15.36 -7.79 3.06
C THR A 303 -15.49 -6.52 2.25
N PHE A 304 -14.50 -5.64 2.29
CA PHE A 304 -14.52 -4.42 1.47
C PHE A 304 -13.16 -4.11 0.87
N VAL A 305 -13.16 -3.33 -0.22
CA VAL A 305 -11.95 -2.79 -0.84
C VAL A 305 -12.21 -1.35 -1.27
N LEU A 306 -11.27 -0.48 -0.93
CA LEU A 306 -11.16 0.86 -1.47
C LEU A 306 -10.30 0.78 -2.74
N ARG A 307 -10.87 0.94 -3.93
CA ARG A 307 -10.10 0.92 -5.18
C ARG A 307 -9.78 2.31 -5.68
N THR A 308 -8.51 2.48 -6.02
CA THR A 308 -7.99 3.62 -6.76
C THR A 308 -7.23 3.20 -8.01
N ASP A 309 -6.80 1.95 -8.08
CA ASP A 309 -6.21 1.35 -9.27
C ASP A 309 -7.26 0.61 -10.12
N PHE A 310 -7.37 1.05 -11.38
CA PHE A 310 -8.22 0.45 -12.41
C PHE A 310 -7.40 0.04 -13.63
N SER A 311 -6.08 0.18 -13.55
CA SER A 311 -5.19 -0.10 -14.66
C SER A 311 -4.80 -1.58 -14.64
N PRO A 312 -4.72 -2.24 -15.80
CA PRO A 312 -4.27 -3.61 -15.84
C PRO A 312 -2.72 -3.68 -15.77
N PRO A 313 -2.16 -4.84 -15.37
CA PRO A 313 -0.71 -5.03 -15.30
C PRO A 313 0.03 -4.67 -16.57
N ASN A 314 1.17 -4.00 -16.43
CA ASN A 314 2.05 -3.75 -17.57
C ASN A 314 2.98 -4.94 -17.80
N VAL A 315 2.70 -5.69 -18.87
CA VAL A 315 3.50 -6.86 -19.28
C VAL A 315 4.45 -6.48 -20.42
N THR A 316 5.75 -6.58 -20.17
CA THR A 316 6.82 -6.23 -21.13
C THR A 316 7.63 -7.46 -21.53
N LEU A 317 7.69 -7.76 -22.83
CA LEU A 317 8.56 -8.83 -23.35
C LEU A 317 10.02 -8.37 -23.34
N ILE A 318 10.92 -9.22 -22.85
CA ILE A 318 12.35 -8.90 -22.77
C ILE A 318 13.06 -9.57 -23.95
N ASN A 319 13.59 -8.75 -24.86
CA ASN A 319 14.33 -9.18 -26.06
C ASN A 319 13.66 -10.35 -26.82
N PRO A 320 12.38 -10.24 -27.20
CA PRO A 320 11.67 -11.33 -27.87
C PRO A 320 12.35 -11.66 -29.21
N PRO A 321 12.80 -12.92 -29.43
CA PRO A 321 13.52 -13.27 -30.66
C PRO A 321 12.54 -13.44 -31.83
N GLU A 322 12.85 -12.86 -32.98
CA GLU A 322 12.09 -13.14 -34.22
C GLU A 322 12.34 -14.56 -34.74
N LEU A 323 13.57 -15.05 -34.56
CA LEU A 323 14.04 -16.35 -35.00
C LEU A 323 14.71 -17.11 -33.86
N VAL A 324 14.44 -18.41 -33.78
CA VAL A 324 15.06 -19.33 -32.83
C VAL A 324 15.57 -20.56 -33.56
N LYS A 325 16.58 -21.22 -33.00
CA LYS A 325 17.17 -22.40 -33.63
C LYS A 325 16.18 -23.58 -33.58
N SER A 326 15.92 -24.22 -34.72
CA SER A 326 15.06 -25.40 -34.73
C SER A 326 15.71 -26.60 -34.05
N ASP A 327 14.87 -27.49 -33.53
CA ASP A 327 15.24 -28.71 -32.79
C ASP A 327 16.02 -28.47 -31.48
N GLU A 328 16.07 -27.22 -31.00
CA GLU A 328 16.67 -26.83 -29.72
C GLU A 328 15.66 -26.07 -28.84
N PRO A 329 15.69 -26.27 -27.51
CA PRO A 329 14.91 -25.45 -26.60
C PRO A 329 15.43 -24.01 -26.57
N PHE A 330 14.55 -23.06 -26.29
CA PHE A 330 14.89 -21.63 -26.18
C PHE A 330 14.07 -20.97 -25.09
N ASN A 331 14.51 -19.79 -24.63
CA ASN A 331 13.84 -19.06 -23.56
C ASN A 331 13.03 -17.88 -24.11
N LEU A 332 11.89 -17.63 -23.47
CA LEU A 332 11.08 -16.43 -23.65
C LEU A 332 10.89 -15.77 -22.30
N LEU A 333 11.10 -14.46 -22.26
CA LEU A 333 11.21 -13.69 -21.03
C LEU A 333 10.20 -12.55 -21.01
N CYS A 334 9.66 -12.24 -19.82
CA CYS A 334 8.94 -11.00 -19.59
C CYS A 334 9.22 -10.41 -18.19
N SER A 335 8.95 -9.12 -18.04
CA SER A 335 8.79 -8.45 -16.76
C SER A 335 7.36 -7.93 -16.64
N ILE A 336 6.82 -7.96 -15.42
CA ILE A 336 5.45 -7.52 -15.13
C ILE A 336 5.53 -6.53 -13.98
N THR A 337 4.88 -5.38 -14.13
CA THR A 337 4.81 -4.33 -13.12
C THR A 337 3.39 -3.80 -13.02
N ASP A 338 2.97 -3.49 -11.80
CA ASP A 338 1.66 -2.92 -11.49
C ASP A 338 1.75 -2.14 -10.16
N ILE A 339 0.80 -1.24 -9.91
CA ILE A 339 0.63 -0.55 -8.63
C ILE A 339 0.08 -1.55 -7.59
N SER A 340 -0.89 -2.37 -8.02
CA SER A 340 -1.48 -3.45 -7.25
C SER A 340 -0.61 -4.71 -7.26
N THR A 341 -0.82 -5.59 -6.28
CA THR A 341 -0.03 -6.84 -6.20
C THR A 341 -0.43 -7.80 -7.31
N ILE A 342 0.54 -8.35 -8.06
CA ILE A 342 0.28 -9.40 -9.06
C ILE A 342 -0.11 -10.71 -8.37
N THR A 343 -1.31 -11.23 -8.65
CA THR A 343 -1.81 -12.49 -8.05
C THR A 343 -1.71 -13.69 -8.97
N GLN A 344 -1.75 -13.46 -10.28
CA GLN A 344 -1.65 -14.52 -11.28
C GLN A 344 -0.75 -14.07 -12.43
N THR A 345 0.10 -14.98 -12.89
CA THR A 345 0.86 -14.82 -14.13
C THR A 345 0.89 -16.16 -14.83
N ASP A 346 0.56 -16.17 -16.11
CA ASP A 346 0.51 -17.36 -16.95
C ASP A 346 1.15 -17.10 -18.31
N PHE A 347 1.73 -18.16 -18.89
CA PHE A 347 2.24 -18.15 -20.26
C PHE A 347 1.53 -19.20 -21.11
N TYR A 348 1.16 -18.80 -22.32
CA TYR A 348 0.52 -19.65 -23.30
C TYR A 348 1.25 -19.60 -24.63
N MET A 349 1.36 -20.75 -25.30
CA MET A 349 1.89 -20.85 -26.66
C MET A 349 0.97 -21.64 -27.60
N SER A 350 1.08 -21.35 -28.89
CA SER A 350 0.42 -22.04 -29.98
C SER A 350 1.39 -22.27 -31.13
N THR A 351 1.32 -23.46 -31.74
CA THR A 351 2.15 -23.86 -32.89
C THR A 351 1.31 -24.24 -34.12
N ASN A 352 0.00 -24.05 -34.05
CA ASN A 352 -0.97 -24.39 -35.08
C ASN A 352 -1.78 -23.16 -35.56
N GLY A 353 -1.15 -21.99 -35.57
CA GLY A 353 -1.79 -20.74 -36.01
C GLY A 353 -2.89 -20.27 -35.06
N LYS A 354 -2.63 -20.29 -33.75
CA LYS A 354 -3.53 -19.81 -32.69
C LYS A 354 -4.84 -20.60 -32.53
N GLN A 355 -4.94 -21.80 -33.10
CA GLN A 355 -6.14 -22.64 -32.96
C GLN A 355 -6.25 -23.26 -31.57
N THR A 356 -5.13 -23.74 -31.01
CA THR A 356 -5.07 -24.22 -29.64
C THR A 356 -3.91 -23.57 -28.90
N TRP A 357 -4.13 -23.31 -27.61
CA TRP A 357 -3.16 -22.70 -26.71
C TRP A 357 -2.80 -23.68 -25.62
N LYS A 358 -1.49 -23.86 -25.39
CA LYS A 358 -0.95 -24.69 -24.32
C LYS A 358 -0.33 -23.78 -23.26
N LYS A 359 -0.77 -23.94 -22.01
CA LYS A 359 -0.12 -23.33 -20.85
C LYS A 359 1.23 -24.01 -20.60
N ILE A 360 2.29 -23.23 -20.39
CA ILE A 360 3.63 -23.72 -20.10
C ILE A 360 4.09 -23.12 -18.77
N ASP A 361 4.71 -23.95 -17.93
CA ASP A 361 5.27 -23.50 -16.66
C ASP A 361 6.48 -22.58 -16.90
N TYR A 362 6.68 -21.65 -15.99
CA TYR A 362 7.77 -20.71 -15.99
C TYR A 362 8.54 -20.77 -14.67
N SER A 363 9.72 -20.16 -14.68
CA SER A 363 10.50 -19.84 -13.49
C SER A 363 10.47 -18.33 -13.28
N TYR A 364 10.52 -17.89 -12.01
CA TYR A 364 10.59 -16.48 -11.64
C TYR A 364 11.84 -16.25 -10.79
N ALA A 365 12.66 -15.31 -11.20
CA ALA A 365 13.84 -14.87 -10.45
C ALA A 365 14.14 -13.40 -10.81
N ASP A 366 14.52 -12.61 -9.80
CA ASP A 366 14.99 -11.22 -9.98
C ASP A 366 14.05 -10.33 -10.82
N GLY A 367 12.73 -10.44 -10.63
CA GLY A 367 11.74 -9.64 -11.34
C GLY A 367 11.45 -10.09 -12.79
N VAL A 368 12.00 -11.23 -13.21
CA VAL A 368 11.86 -11.75 -14.57
C VAL A 368 11.18 -13.12 -14.56
N TYR A 369 10.16 -13.25 -15.40
CA TYR A 369 9.49 -14.50 -15.70
C TYR A 369 10.15 -15.14 -16.92
N ASN A 370 10.52 -16.41 -16.81
CA ASN A 370 11.25 -17.14 -17.84
C ASN A 370 10.59 -18.49 -18.15
N VAL A 371 10.20 -18.66 -19.41
CA VAL A 371 9.71 -19.93 -19.96
C VAL A 371 10.77 -20.54 -20.86
N THR A 372 11.13 -21.79 -20.58
CA THR A 372 11.88 -22.62 -21.54
C THR A 372 10.90 -23.33 -22.46
N VAL A 373 10.81 -22.85 -23.70
CA VAL A 373 10.00 -23.48 -24.74
C VAL A 373 10.72 -24.74 -25.25
N PRO A 374 10.04 -25.91 -25.29
CA PRO A 374 10.63 -27.13 -25.83
C PRO A 374 11.02 -26.99 -27.30
N ALA A 375 11.96 -27.82 -27.75
CA ALA A 375 12.44 -27.87 -29.13
C ALA A 375 11.29 -27.91 -30.16
N GLN A 376 11.36 -27.04 -31.17
CA GLN A 376 10.37 -26.91 -32.25
C GLN A 376 10.97 -27.28 -33.60
N LYS A 377 10.18 -27.89 -34.47
CA LYS A 377 10.63 -28.29 -35.81
C LYS A 377 10.89 -27.08 -36.70
N LYS A 378 11.82 -27.24 -37.66
CA LYS A 378 12.10 -26.21 -38.68
C LYS A 378 10.81 -25.79 -39.39
N GLY A 379 10.61 -24.48 -39.48
CA GLY A 379 9.45 -23.86 -40.12
C GLY A 379 8.26 -23.62 -39.19
N THR A 380 8.26 -24.16 -37.97
CA THR A 380 7.20 -23.91 -36.99
C THR A 380 7.16 -22.44 -36.61
N ILE A 381 5.98 -21.83 -36.73
CA ILE A 381 5.67 -20.51 -36.17
C ILE A 381 5.12 -20.75 -34.77
N ILE A 382 5.69 -20.03 -33.80
CA ILE A 382 5.28 -20.07 -32.40
C ILE A 382 4.65 -18.72 -32.07
N ASP A 383 3.33 -18.72 -31.89
CA ASP A 383 2.60 -17.61 -31.30
C ASP A 383 2.57 -17.81 -29.78
N TYR A 384 2.80 -16.76 -29.01
CA TYR A 384 2.75 -16.84 -27.55
C TYR A 384 2.16 -15.58 -26.94
N TYR A 385 1.70 -15.69 -25.70
CA TYR A 385 1.42 -14.53 -24.87
C TYR A 385 1.66 -14.81 -23.39
N TRP A 386 1.99 -13.73 -22.69
CA TRP A 386 1.94 -13.66 -21.24
C TRP A 386 0.62 -13.02 -20.81
N GLU A 387 0.00 -13.55 -19.77
CA GLU A 387 -1.22 -13.05 -19.15
C GLU A 387 -0.94 -12.80 -17.67
N ALA A 388 -1.34 -11.64 -17.16
CA ALA A 388 -1.15 -11.26 -15.78
C ALA A 388 -2.44 -10.67 -15.21
N THR A 389 -2.73 -10.99 -13.95
CA THR A 389 -3.86 -10.44 -13.19
C THR A 389 -3.34 -9.91 -11.86
N ASP A 390 -3.77 -8.70 -11.50
CA ASP A 390 -3.47 -8.09 -10.20
C ASP A 390 -4.41 -8.60 -9.08
N SER A 391 -4.29 -8.02 -7.88
CA SER A 391 -5.12 -8.35 -6.71
C SER A 391 -6.56 -7.86 -6.84
N LEU A 392 -6.82 -6.89 -7.70
CA LEU A 392 -8.15 -6.31 -7.92
C LEU A 392 -8.92 -6.99 -9.05
N GLY A 393 -8.26 -7.87 -9.81
CA GLY A 393 -8.82 -8.58 -10.94
C GLY A 393 -8.60 -7.89 -12.29
N ASN A 394 -7.83 -6.80 -12.36
CA ASN A 394 -7.44 -6.20 -13.63
C ASN A 394 -6.47 -7.15 -14.35
N ASN A 395 -6.67 -7.33 -15.66
CA ASN A 395 -5.95 -8.33 -16.44
C ASN A 395 -5.33 -7.73 -17.70
N ALA A 396 -4.11 -8.16 -18.03
CA ALA A 396 -3.40 -7.79 -19.25
C ALA A 396 -2.84 -8.99 -19.99
N LYS A 397 -2.74 -8.85 -21.32
CA LYS A 397 -2.08 -9.81 -22.21
C LYS A 397 -1.02 -9.15 -23.07
N LYS A 398 0.15 -9.77 -23.18
CA LYS A 398 1.20 -9.37 -24.11
C LYS A 398 1.58 -10.49 -25.06
N TYR A 399 1.30 -10.27 -26.34
CA TYR A 399 1.56 -11.22 -27.41
C TYR A 399 2.96 -11.05 -27.99
N GLY A 400 3.56 -12.17 -28.38
CA GLY A 400 4.76 -12.23 -29.19
C GLY A 400 4.69 -13.37 -30.22
N GLN A 401 5.65 -13.37 -31.14
CA GLN A 401 5.76 -14.41 -32.16
C GLN A 401 7.25 -14.67 -32.44
N THR A 402 7.59 -15.93 -32.65
CA THR A 402 8.92 -16.34 -33.12
C THR A 402 8.80 -17.49 -34.13
N LYS A 403 9.86 -17.74 -34.90
CA LYS A 403 9.89 -18.85 -35.87
C LYS A 403 11.12 -19.72 -35.67
N ALA A 404 10.90 -21.03 -35.58
CA ALA A 404 11.97 -22.00 -35.51
C ALA A 404 12.60 -22.22 -36.89
N MET A 405 13.87 -21.84 -37.03
CA MET A 405 14.65 -21.94 -38.26
C MET A 405 16.06 -22.39 -37.93
N ASN A 406 16.78 -22.94 -38.90
CA ASN A 406 18.23 -23.09 -38.74
C ASN A 406 18.91 -21.83 -39.24
N PRO A 407 19.81 -21.20 -38.45
CA PRO A 407 20.71 -20.21 -39.02
C PRO A 407 21.49 -20.85 -40.16
N THR A 408 21.82 -20.07 -41.16
CA THR A 408 22.58 -20.54 -42.31
C THR A 408 23.54 -19.45 -42.72
N LEU A 409 24.82 -19.80 -42.78
CA LEU A 409 25.86 -18.89 -43.23
C LEU A 409 25.81 -18.80 -44.77
N ILE A 410 25.72 -17.58 -45.31
CA ILE A 410 25.87 -17.32 -46.73
C ILE A 410 27.14 -16.51 -46.93
N LYS A 411 28.09 -17.03 -47.70
CA LYS A 411 29.23 -16.26 -48.20
C LYS A 411 28.94 -15.91 -49.64
N LEU A 412 29.07 -14.64 -50.00
CA LEU A 412 28.89 -14.17 -51.37
C LEU A 412 30.08 -13.29 -51.74
N VAL A 413 30.70 -13.58 -52.88
CA VAL A 413 31.79 -12.81 -53.47
C VAL A 413 31.43 -12.49 -54.90
N VAL A 414 31.71 -11.25 -55.29
CA VAL A 414 31.64 -10.81 -56.69
C VAL A 414 33.07 -10.57 -57.18
N ASP A 415 33.42 -11.18 -58.30
CA ASP A 415 34.77 -11.14 -58.87
C ASP A 415 34.71 -10.88 -60.40
N PRO A 416 35.41 -9.87 -60.93
CA PRO A 416 36.21 -8.87 -60.21
C PRO A 416 35.35 -7.79 -59.54
N SER A 417 35.86 -7.20 -58.46
CA SER A 417 35.18 -6.14 -57.70
C SER A 417 35.16 -4.78 -58.42
N GLN A 418 35.92 -4.65 -59.51
CA GLN A 418 35.93 -3.50 -60.42
C GLN A 418 35.98 -3.99 -61.86
N ILE A 419 35.20 -3.33 -62.73
CA ILE A 419 35.09 -3.66 -64.15
C ILE A 419 34.99 -2.39 -65.00
N TYR A 420 35.43 -2.49 -66.26
CA TYR A 420 35.09 -1.55 -67.32
C TYR A 420 33.74 -1.89 -67.94
N GLY A 421 33.11 -0.89 -68.58
CA GLY A 421 31.82 -1.07 -69.24
C GLY A 421 31.88 -2.16 -70.32
N GLY A 422 31.05 -3.20 -70.18
CA GLY A 422 30.98 -4.34 -71.11
C GLY A 422 31.69 -5.61 -70.61
N GLU A 423 32.46 -5.53 -69.51
CA GLU A 423 33.09 -6.70 -68.91
C GLU A 423 32.10 -7.51 -68.06
N LYS A 424 32.40 -8.81 -67.93
CA LYS A 424 31.60 -9.75 -67.14
C LYS A 424 32.05 -9.73 -65.68
N VAL A 425 31.09 -9.90 -64.78
CA VAL A 425 31.29 -10.17 -63.35
C VAL A 425 30.67 -11.51 -63.03
N ILE A 426 31.30 -12.24 -62.11
CA ILE A 426 30.81 -13.53 -61.61
C ILE A 426 30.44 -13.34 -60.15
N ALA A 427 29.23 -13.71 -59.77
CA ALA A 427 28.85 -13.86 -58.36
C ALA A 427 28.95 -15.33 -57.98
N LYS A 428 29.81 -15.63 -57.01
CA LYS A 428 29.95 -16.98 -56.47
C LYS A 428 29.80 -16.94 -54.96
N GLY A 429 29.28 -18.01 -54.40
CA GLY A 429 29.08 -18.08 -52.97
C GLY A 429 28.86 -19.49 -52.48
N THR A 430 28.79 -19.62 -51.17
CA THR A 430 28.62 -20.89 -50.47
C THR A 430 27.53 -20.71 -49.42
N ILE A 431 26.68 -21.72 -49.27
CA ILE A 431 25.68 -21.81 -48.20
C ILE A 431 25.75 -23.20 -47.58
N GLU A 432 25.44 -23.34 -46.29
CA GLU A 432 25.46 -24.64 -45.58
C GLU A 432 24.34 -25.62 -46.00
N LEU A 433 23.66 -25.36 -47.12
CA LEU A 433 22.54 -26.15 -47.62
C LEU A 433 22.79 -26.55 -49.08
N SER A 434 22.76 -27.85 -49.36
CA SER A 434 22.86 -28.36 -50.73
C SER A 434 21.54 -28.22 -51.49
N TYR A 435 21.62 -28.13 -52.82
CA TYR A 435 20.46 -28.11 -53.73
C TYR A 435 19.37 -27.09 -53.37
N THR A 436 19.79 -25.92 -52.87
CA THR A 436 18.89 -24.87 -52.38
C THR A 436 18.75 -23.77 -53.41
N ASP A 437 17.50 -23.42 -53.72
CA ASP A 437 17.18 -22.30 -54.59
C ASP A 437 17.44 -20.96 -53.88
N LEU A 438 18.27 -20.12 -54.49
CA LEU A 438 18.62 -18.79 -54.04
C LEU A 438 18.20 -17.75 -55.08
N MET A 439 17.95 -16.53 -54.60
CA MET A 439 17.67 -15.36 -55.44
C MET A 439 18.83 -14.37 -55.32
N LEU A 440 19.60 -14.19 -56.39
CA LEU A 440 20.63 -13.16 -56.48
C LEU A 440 20.03 -11.87 -57.02
N ASN A 441 20.09 -10.81 -56.21
CA ASN A 441 19.57 -9.48 -56.54
C ASN A 441 20.71 -8.53 -56.89
N TYR A 442 20.80 -8.11 -58.15
CA TYR A 442 21.73 -7.06 -58.59
C TYR A 442 20.99 -5.72 -58.60
N THR A 443 21.43 -4.79 -57.76
CA THR A 443 20.76 -3.49 -57.60
C THR A 443 21.67 -2.36 -58.05
N ARG A 444 21.20 -1.51 -58.97
CA ARG A 444 21.91 -0.27 -59.40
C ARG A 444 20.92 0.87 -59.55
N SER A 445 21.18 1.99 -58.88
CA SER A 445 20.39 3.24 -58.99
C SER A 445 18.87 3.02 -58.88
N GLY A 446 18.44 2.17 -57.94
CA GLY A 446 17.02 1.88 -57.69
C GLY A 446 16.38 0.85 -58.63
N LYS A 447 17.12 0.29 -59.60
CA LYS A 447 16.66 -0.84 -60.42
C LYS A 447 17.27 -2.13 -59.92
N THR A 448 16.44 -3.17 -59.77
CA THR A 448 16.85 -4.51 -59.32
C THR A 448 16.59 -5.52 -60.42
N VAL A 449 17.60 -6.35 -60.72
CA VAL A 449 17.47 -7.53 -61.58
C VAL A 449 17.72 -8.77 -60.72
N GLN A 450 16.87 -9.78 -60.89
CA GLN A 450 16.88 -10.99 -60.07
C GLN A 450 17.27 -12.22 -60.91
N PHE A 451 18.17 -13.03 -60.39
CA PHE A 451 18.54 -14.31 -60.99
C PHE A 451 18.33 -15.43 -59.99
N LYS A 452 17.71 -16.52 -60.43
CA LYS A 452 17.62 -17.75 -59.65
C LYS A 452 18.88 -18.58 -59.87
N VAL A 453 19.48 -19.02 -58.78
CA VAL A 453 20.56 -20.02 -58.78
C VAL A 453 20.20 -21.13 -57.82
N THR A 454 20.70 -22.34 -58.07
CA THR A 454 20.53 -23.47 -57.15
C THR A 454 21.92 -23.91 -56.72
N THR A 455 22.10 -24.15 -55.42
CA THR A 455 23.38 -24.62 -54.90
C THR A 455 23.63 -26.07 -55.31
N ASP A 456 24.90 -26.48 -55.41
CA ASP A 456 25.26 -27.86 -55.72
C ASP A 456 25.23 -28.77 -54.47
N SER A 457 25.85 -29.94 -54.55
CA SER A 457 25.93 -30.90 -53.43
C SER A 457 26.73 -30.39 -52.24
N ASP A 458 27.67 -29.47 -52.47
CA ASP A 458 28.55 -28.91 -51.44
C ASP A 458 28.01 -27.58 -50.91
N GLY A 459 26.90 -27.09 -51.48
CA GLY A 459 26.29 -25.82 -51.11
C GLY A 459 26.88 -24.62 -51.85
N ASP A 460 27.66 -24.85 -52.91
CA ASP A 460 28.26 -23.79 -53.71
C ASP A 460 27.29 -23.33 -54.80
N PHE A 461 27.34 -22.04 -55.15
CA PHE A 461 26.58 -21.47 -56.27
C PHE A 461 27.41 -20.47 -57.06
N ILE A 462 27.09 -20.34 -58.35
CA ILE A 462 27.73 -19.40 -59.28
C ILE A 462 26.71 -18.82 -60.26
N HIS A 463 26.83 -17.53 -60.55
CA HIS A 463 26.09 -16.81 -61.59
C HIS A 463 27.03 -15.96 -62.43
#